data_AF-A0A5N5E9V6-F1
#
_entry.id   AF-A0A5N5E9V6-F1
#
_cell.length_a   1.000
_cell.length_b   1.000
_cell.length_c   1.000
_cell.angle_alpha   90.00
_cell.angle_beta   90.00
_cell.angle_gamma   90.00
#
_symmetry.space_group_name_H-M   'P 1'
#
loop_
_entity.id
_entity.type
_entity.pdbx_description
1 polymer ?
#
loop_
_entity_poly.entity_id
_entity_poly.type
_entity_poly.pdbx_seq_one_letter_code
_entity_poly.pdbx_strand_id
1 'polypeptide(L)'
;MQTPKFSRTYTTLRWTCIILFAIIVVLALIVLVPLFVERVDQWSGWKSGEWAAAGAWIGGIGATTAVIVALWQTKLARSDAAEANSRLDHQLQTASRLEQIKTIPPIWDAIRTLSTPTTNLIVAFSKMNERINDRDAAEEDLTRADFEIVHNTANIWKETFTAVESSFSPALMIIEEEKTRIIIATLYQRVIKLHMIAITALKGFPEWERCDPKEIQREYERVNAMRTPVVNTVRKHLMEIPPLTSLVEDFTDEDLTKATTYAAKRASPV
;
A
#
# COMPACT_ATOMS: atom_id res chain seq x y z
N MET A 1 -6.40 12.30 -25.66
CA MET A 1 -5.12 12.55 -26.37
C MET A 1 -4.44 11.21 -26.60
N GLN A 2 -4.48 10.70 -27.83
CA GLN A 2 -3.78 9.46 -28.22
C GLN A 2 -2.39 9.84 -28.71
N THR A 3 -1.35 9.38 -28.01
CA THR A 3 0.04 9.53 -28.49
C THR A 3 0.25 8.62 -29.70
N PRO A 4 0.78 9.13 -30.83
CA PRO A 4 0.95 8.35 -32.04
C PRO A 4 1.98 7.22 -31.85
N LYS A 5 1.60 5.99 -32.23
CA LYS A 5 2.43 4.76 -32.20
C LYS A 5 3.51 4.77 -33.31
N PHE A 6 4.37 5.79 -33.36
CA PHE A 6 5.31 6.00 -34.48
C PHE A 6 6.79 5.68 -34.19
N SER A 7 7.12 4.87 -33.18
CA SER A 7 8.53 4.77 -32.72
C SER A 7 9.25 3.43 -32.94
N ARG A 8 8.57 2.35 -33.35
CA ARG A 8 9.22 1.01 -33.46
C ARG A 8 9.81 0.67 -34.84
N THR A 9 9.27 1.23 -35.92
CA THR A 9 9.72 0.91 -37.30
C THR A 9 10.95 1.70 -37.74
N TYR A 10 11.13 2.92 -37.25
CA TYR A 10 12.31 3.74 -37.59
C TYR A 10 13.59 3.27 -36.90
N THR A 11 13.47 2.71 -35.70
CA THR A 11 14.61 2.18 -34.95
C THR A 11 15.15 0.91 -35.59
N THR A 12 14.30 0.00 -36.07
CA THR A 12 14.74 -1.24 -36.71
C THR A 12 15.44 -0.99 -38.05
N LEU A 13 14.95 -0.06 -38.88
CA LEU A 13 15.56 0.28 -40.17
C LEU A 13 16.95 0.92 -40.02
N ARG A 14 17.14 1.77 -39.00
CA ARG A 14 18.44 2.39 -38.75
C ARG A 14 19.49 1.36 -38.34
N TRP A 15 19.12 0.39 -37.50
CA TRP A 15 20.03 -0.68 -37.08
C TRP A 15 20.41 -1.60 -38.24
N THR A 16 19.47 -1.97 -39.11
CA THR A 16 19.80 -2.82 -40.28
C THR A 16 20.77 -2.11 -41.23
N CYS A 17 20.58 -0.81 -41.50
CA CYS A 17 21.53 -0.04 -42.32
C CYS A 17 22.92 0.05 -41.68
N ILE A 18 23.02 0.27 -40.37
CA ILE A 18 24.31 0.34 -39.65
C ILE A 18 25.03 -1.01 -39.70
N ILE A 19 24.31 -2.12 -39.45
CA ILE A 19 24.88 -3.47 -39.50
C ILE A 19 25.37 -3.79 -40.91
N LEU A 20 24.57 -3.50 -41.92
CA LEU A 20 24.91 -3.79 -43.33
C LEU A 20 26.11 -2.96 -43.79
N PHE A 21 26.18 -1.68 -43.41
CA PHE A 21 27.35 -0.85 -43.64
C PHE A 21 28.60 -1.38 -42.93
N ALA A 22 28.49 -1.79 -41.66
CA ALA A 22 29.61 -2.39 -40.93
C ALA A 22 30.12 -3.66 -41.60
N ILE A 23 29.23 -4.54 -42.09
CA ILE A 23 29.59 -5.73 -42.86
C ILE A 23 30.35 -5.36 -44.14
N ILE A 24 29.86 -4.36 -44.89
CA ILE A 24 30.53 -3.87 -46.11
C ILE A 24 31.92 -3.34 -45.78
N VAL A 25 32.08 -2.57 -44.71
CA VAL A 25 33.39 -2.02 -44.29
C VAL A 25 34.35 -3.15 -43.90
N VAL A 26 33.88 -4.16 -43.17
CA VAL A 26 34.71 -5.34 -42.81
C VAL A 26 35.12 -6.12 -44.05
N LEU A 27 34.20 -6.37 -44.99
CA LEU A 27 34.52 -7.04 -46.26
C LEU A 27 35.50 -6.23 -47.10
N ALA A 28 35.32 -4.91 -47.17
CA ALA A 28 36.24 -4.02 -47.87
C ALA A 28 37.64 -4.07 -47.23
N LEU A 29 37.74 -4.09 -45.90
CA LEU A 29 39.01 -4.26 -45.18
C LEU A 29 39.68 -5.60 -45.49
N ILE A 30 38.91 -6.70 -45.54
CA ILE A 30 39.43 -8.04 -45.87
C ILE A 30 40.06 -8.07 -47.28
N VAL A 31 39.52 -7.31 -48.23
CA VAL A 31 40.04 -7.23 -49.61
C VAL A 31 41.17 -6.20 -49.74
N LEU A 32 41.03 -5.04 -49.10
CA LEU A 32 41.99 -3.93 -49.23
C LEU A 32 43.29 -4.19 -48.47
N VAL A 33 43.26 -4.87 -47.32
CA VAL A 33 44.47 -5.13 -46.53
C VAL A 33 45.47 -6.02 -47.29
N PRO A 34 45.09 -7.16 -47.89
CA PRO A 34 46.02 -7.97 -48.70
C PRO A 34 46.58 -7.21 -49.90
N LEU A 35 45.72 -6.46 -50.62
CA LEU A 35 46.15 -5.65 -51.78
C LEU A 35 47.13 -4.55 -51.36
N PHE A 36 46.92 -3.95 -50.18
CA PHE A 36 47.82 -2.97 -49.63
C PHE A 36 49.15 -3.60 -49.21
N VAL A 37 49.12 -4.75 -48.53
CA VAL A 37 50.33 -5.50 -48.15
C VAL A 37 51.16 -5.86 -49.38
N GLU A 38 50.54 -6.41 -50.43
CA GLU A 38 51.20 -6.77 -51.69
C GLU A 38 51.85 -5.55 -52.37
N ARG A 39 51.18 -4.39 -52.32
CA ARG A 39 51.68 -3.17 -52.96
C ARG A 39 52.79 -2.48 -52.16
N VAL A 40 52.79 -2.62 -50.84
CA VAL A 40 53.85 -2.07 -49.97
C VAL A 40 55.06 -3.01 -49.91
N ASP A 41 54.90 -4.32 -50.08
CA ASP A 41 56.02 -5.27 -50.20
C ASP A 41 56.92 -4.96 -51.42
N GLN A 42 56.35 -4.31 -52.45
CA GLN A 42 57.08 -3.80 -53.61
C GLN A 42 57.86 -2.49 -53.35
N TRP A 43 57.67 -1.83 -52.21
CA TRP A 43 58.48 -0.67 -51.81
C TRP A 43 59.80 -1.15 -51.19
N SER A 44 60.84 -1.22 -52.00
CA SER A 44 62.17 -1.81 -51.72
C SER A 44 63.02 -1.12 -50.64
N GLY A 45 62.43 -0.37 -49.70
CA GLY A 45 63.14 0.39 -48.68
C GLY A 45 62.84 0.02 -47.22
N TRP A 46 61.79 -0.76 -46.95
CA TRP A 46 61.32 -0.98 -45.58
C TRP A 46 61.97 -2.20 -44.93
N LYS A 47 62.55 -2.02 -43.74
CA LYS A 47 63.13 -3.12 -42.94
C LYS A 47 62.04 -3.77 -42.07
N SER A 48 62.18 -5.05 -41.74
CA SER A 48 61.18 -5.80 -40.93
C SER A 48 60.81 -5.13 -39.59
N GLY A 49 61.73 -4.36 -39.00
CA GLY A 49 61.48 -3.58 -37.78
C GLY A 49 60.47 -2.44 -37.95
N GLU A 50 60.35 -1.86 -39.15
CA GLU A 50 59.41 -0.76 -39.45
C GLU A 50 57.98 -1.28 -39.60
N TRP A 51 57.83 -2.48 -40.17
CA TRP A 51 56.55 -3.21 -40.20
C TRP A 51 56.06 -3.59 -38.81
N ALA A 52 56.96 -4.04 -37.93
CA ALA A 52 56.63 -4.32 -36.53
C ALA A 52 56.18 -3.05 -35.79
N ALA A 53 56.84 -1.91 -36.06
CA ALA A 53 56.44 -0.62 -35.51
C ALA A 53 55.06 -0.17 -36.02
N ALA A 54 54.79 -0.22 -37.32
CA ALA A 54 53.50 0.14 -37.89
C ALA A 54 52.35 -0.74 -37.36
N GLY A 55 52.58 -2.06 -37.27
CA GLY A 55 51.62 -3.00 -36.70
C GLY A 55 51.31 -2.73 -35.23
N ALA A 56 52.33 -2.35 -34.43
CA ALA A 56 52.15 -2.00 -33.02
C ALA A 56 51.26 -0.75 -32.83
N TRP A 57 51.40 0.27 -33.68
CA TRP A 57 50.56 1.47 -33.63
C TRP A 57 49.09 1.19 -33.97
N ILE A 58 48.83 0.40 -35.03
CA ILE A 58 47.46 0.01 -35.41
C ILE A 58 46.82 -0.86 -34.32
N GLY A 59 47.58 -1.81 -33.76
CA GLY A 59 47.13 -2.63 -32.63
C GLY A 59 46.78 -1.79 -31.39
N GLY A 60 47.58 -0.77 -31.08
CA GLY A 60 47.33 0.16 -29.97
C GLY A 60 46.04 0.97 -30.11
N ILE A 61 45.74 1.48 -31.32
CA ILE A 61 44.49 2.21 -31.60
C ILE A 61 43.27 1.27 -31.49
N GLY A 62 43.39 0.05 -32.02
CA GLY A 62 42.34 -0.96 -31.93
C GLY A 62 42.00 -1.33 -30.49
N ALA A 63 43.02 -1.61 -29.66
CA ALA A 63 42.84 -1.92 -28.25
C ALA A 63 42.19 -0.74 -27.48
N THR A 64 42.62 0.49 -27.75
CA THR A 64 42.04 1.70 -27.13
C THR A 64 40.57 1.85 -27.49
N THR A 65 40.20 1.63 -28.76
CA THR A 65 38.81 1.70 -29.22
C THR A 65 37.95 0.63 -28.56
N ALA A 66 38.47 -0.61 -28.44
CA ALA A 66 37.78 -1.70 -27.76
C ALA A 66 37.51 -1.37 -26.28
N VAL A 67 38.47 -0.78 -25.57
CA VAL A 67 38.31 -0.33 -24.17
C VAL A 67 37.25 0.77 -24.08
N ILE A 68 37.25 1.75 -24.99
CA ILE A 68 36.24 2.82 -25.01
C ILE A 68 34.84 2.25 -25.20
N VAL A 69 34.65 1.32 -26.14
CA VAL A 69 33.36 0.67 -26.38
C VAL A 69 32.94 -0.16 -25.16
N ALA A 70 33.86 -0.91 -24.55
CA ALA A 70 33.58 -1.68 -23.33
C ALA A 70 33.16 -0.77 -22.16
N LEU A 71 33.84 0.37 -21.96
CA LEU A 71 33.46 1.37 -20.95
C LEU A 71 32.11 1.99 -21.25
N TRP A 72 31.80 2.27 -22.52
CA TRP A 72 30.52 2.83 -22.93
C TRP A 72 29.37 1.84 -22.73
N GLN A 73 29.55 0.57 -23.11
CA GLN A 73 28.59 -0.51 -22.85
C GLN A 73 28.37 -0.72 -21.35
N THR A 74 29.45 -0.67 -20.55
CA THR A 74 29.35 -0.76 -19.08
C THR A 74 28.57 0.42 -18.50
N LYS A 75 28.77 1.64 -19.02
CA LYS A 75 28.03 2.82 -18.59
C LYS A 75 26.54 2.71 -18.93
N LEU A 76 26.19 2.25 -20.13
CA LEU A 76 24.81 2.01 -20.54
C LEU A 76 24.14 0.96 -19.65
N ALA A 77 24.80 -0.18 -19.42
CA ALA A 77 24.29 -1.25 -18.57
C ALA A 77 24.02 -0.76 -17.13
N ARG A 78 24.88 0.10 -16.58
CA ARG A 78 24.66 0.72 -15.26
C ARG A 78 23.46 1.66 -15.25
N SER A 79 23.27 2.44 -16.32
CA SER A 79 22.11 3.32 -16.46
C SER A 79 20.81 2.54 -16.53
N ASP A 80 20.78 1.48 -17.34
CA ASP A 80 19.60 0.62 -17.50
C ASP A 80 19.26 -0.12 -16.20
N ALA A 81 20.29 -0.59 -15.47
CA ALA A 81 20.11 -1.19 -14.16
C ALA A 81 19.57 -0.19 -13.12
N ALA A 82 20.05 1.06 -13.14
CA ALA A 82 19.54 2.11 -12.25
C ALA A 82 18.07 2.45 -12.53
N GLU A 83 17.70 2.55 -13.80
CA GLU A 83 16.29 2.78 -14.18
C GLU A 83 15.41 1.59 -13.80
N ALA A 84 15.86 0.35 -14.06
CA ALA A 84 15.14 -0.86 -13.64
C ALA A 84 14.94 -0.92 -12.12
N ASN A 85 15.96 -0.57 -11.34
CA ASN A 85 15.88 -0.51 -9.88
C ASN A 85 14.86 0.54 -9.43
N SER A 86 14.88 1.75 -10.01
CA SER A 86 13.92 2.79 -9.65
C SER A 86 12.47 2.39 -9.91
N ARG A 87 12.21 1.66 -11.01
CA ARG A 87 10.87 1.11 -11.33
C ARG A 87 10.48 0.00 -10.36
N LEU A 88 11.42 -0.88 -10.00
CA LEU A 88 11.19 -1.94 -9.02
C LEU A 88 10.89 -1.34 -7.65
N ASP A 89 11.64 -0.34 -7.20
CA ASP A 89 11.42 0.35 -5.93
C ASP A 89 10.03 0.99 -5.89
N HIS A 90 9.61 1.65 -6.97
CA HIS A 90 8.26 2.20 -7.07
C HIS A 90 7.17 1.12 -7.00
N GLN A 91 7.39 -0.03 -7.65
CA GLN A 91 6.47 -1.17 -7.58
C GLN A 91 6.40 -1.78 -6.18
N LEU A 92 7.54 -1.94 -5.51
CA LEU A 92 7.63 -2.44 -4.14
C LEU A 92 6.92 -1.50 -3.15
N GLN A 93 7.11 -0.18 -3.29
CA GLN A 93 6.40 0.81 -2.48
C GLN A 93 4.89 0.76 -2.72
N THR A 94 4.45 0.63 -3.99
CA THR A 94 3.02 0.50 -4.32
C THR A 94 2.43 -0.78 -3.74
N ALA A 95 3.16 -1.89 -3.83
CA ALA A 95 2.75 -3.18 -3.26
C ALA A 95 2.65 -3.11 -1.73
N SER A 96 3.67 -2.55 -1.05
CA SER A 96 3.67 -2.36 0.40
C SER A 96 2.49 -1.51 0.87
N ARG A 97 2.22 -0.37 0.20
CA ARG A 97 1.05 0.48 0.53
C ARG A 97 -0.27 -0.28 0.37
N LEU A 98 -0.39 -1.09 -0.68
CA LEU A 98 -1.59 -1.89 -0.92
C LEU A 98 -1.77 -3.00 0.13
N GLU A 99 -0.68 -3.61 0.60
CA GLU A 99 -0.70 -4.54 1.73
C GLU A 99 -1.12 -3.84 3.02
N GLN A 100 -0.56 -2.65 3.32
CA GLN A 100 -0.96 -1.84 4.47
C GLN A 100 -2.47 -1.53 4.44
N ILE A 101 -3.01 -1.13 3.27
CA ILE A 101 -4.44 -0.82 3.11
C ILE A 101 -5.32 -2.05 3.38
N LYS A 102 -4.91 -3.24 2.95
CA LYS A 102 -5.68 -4.49 3.15
C LYS A 102 -5.87 -4.88 4.61
N THR A 103 -5.02 -4.38 5.51
CA THR A 103 -5.12 -4.69 6.95
C THR A 103 -6.26 -3.94 7.66
N ILE A 104 -6.78 -2.86 7.07
CA ILE A 104 -7.76 -1.97 7.73
C ILE A 104 -9.20 -2.49 7.68
N PRO A 105 -9.74 -3.00 6.55
CA PRO A 105 -11.12 -3.51 6.51
C PRO A 105 -11.44 -4.59 7.56
N PRO A 106 -10.56 -5.59 7.82
CA PRO A 106 -10.81 -6.59 8.85
C PRO A 106 -11.08 -6.00 10.25
N ILE A 107 -10.42 -4.89 10.61
CA ILE A 107 -10.65 -4.19 11.89
C ILE A 107 -12.10 -3.71 11.98
N TRP A 108 -12.61 -3.10 10.91
CA TRP A 108 -13.98 -2.58 10.89
C TRP A 108 -15.03 -3.69 10.85
N ASP A 109 -14.76 -4.78 10.14
CA ASP A 109 -15.63 -5.94 10.17
C ASP A 109 -15.71 -6.52 11.58
N ALA A 110 -14.59 -6.64 12.29
CA ALA A 110 -14.59 -7.09 13.68
C ALA A 110 -15.30 -6.09 14.63
N ILE A 111 -15.06 -4.79 14.51
CA ILE A 111 -15.78 -3.78 15.32
C ILE A 111 -17.30 -3.83 15.06
N ARG A 112 -17.70 -4.11 13.81
CA ARG A 112 -19.11 -4.27 13.43
C ARG A 112 -19.72 -5.53 14.05
N THR A 113 -19.00 -6.65 14.10
CA THR A 113 -19.50 -7.86 14.78
C THR A 113 -19.66 -7.66 16.28
N LEU A 114 -18.89 -6.75 16.89
CA LEU A 114 -19.00 -6.38 18.31
C LEU A 114 -20.29 -5.60 18.65
N SER A 115 -21.00 -5.04 17.66
CA SER A 115 -22.20 -4.21 17.90
C SER A 115 -23.29 -4.96 18.67
N THR A 116 -23.70 -6.13 18.18
CA THR A 116 -24.82 -6.88 18.78
C THR A 116 -24.47 -7.39 20.19
N PRO A 117 -23.32 -8.03 20.43
CA PRO A 117 -22.93 -8.44 21.78
C PRO A 117 -22.83 -7.26 22.74
N THR A 118 -22.37 -6.09 22.30
CA THR A 118 -22.25 -4.90 23.15
C THR A 118 -23.63 -4.38 23.55
N THR A 119 -24.56 -4.28 22.61
CA THR A 119 -25.95 -3.91 22.91
C THR A 119 -26.60 -4.90 23.88
N ASN A 120 -26.41 -6.20 23.67
CA ASN A 120 -26.92 -7.24 24.57
C ASN A 120 -26.35 -7.10 25.98
N LEU A 121 -25.05 -6.84 26.08
CA LEU A 121 -24.37 -6.62 27.36
C LEU A 121 -24.93 -5.40 28.10
N ILE A 122 -25.11 -4.28 27.39
CA ILE A 122 -25.72 -3.05 27.93
C ILE A 122 -27.14 -3.33 28.45
N VAL A 123 -27.97 -4.04 27.67
CA VAL A 123 -29.33 -4.42 28.10
C VAL A 123 -29.30 -5.35 29.30
N ALA A 124 -28.37 -6.31 29.35
CA ALA A 124 -28.21 -7.21 30.49
C ALA A 124 -27.83 -6.44 31.77
N PHE A 125 -26.91 -5.48 31.68
CA PHE A 125 -26.57 -4.61 32.82
C PHE A 125 -27.74 -3.73 33.27
N SER A 126 -28.49 -3.13 32.35
CA SER A 126 -29.68 -2.34 32.70
C SER A 126 -30.72 -3.18 33.44
N LYS A 127 -31.02 -4.38 32.93
CA LYS A 127 -31.96 -5.33 33.58
C LYS A 127 -31.47 -5.79 34.95
N MET A 128 -30.15 -6.00 35.09
CA MET A 128 -29.55 -6.34 36.39
C MET A 128 -29.74 -5.19 37.38
N ASN A 129 -29.46 -3.95 36.98
CA ASN A 129 -29.65 -2.79 37.83
C ASN A 129 -31.13 -2.61 38.26
N GLU A 130 -32.08 -2.88 37.35
CA GLU A 130 -33.51 -2.91 37.68
C GLU A 130 -33.81 -3.97 38.75
N ARG A 131 -33.32 -5.21 38.58
CA ARG A 131 -33.50 -6.28 39.57
C ARG A 131 -32.86 -5.97 40.92
N ILE A 132 -31.69 -5.34 40.93
CA ILE A 132 -31.03 -4.90 42.16
C ILE A 132 -31.92 -3.89 42.89
N ASN A 133 -32.46 -2.90 42.19
CA ASN A 133 -33.36 -1.93 42.81
C ASN A 133 -34.63 -2.59 43.37
N ASP A 134 -35.21 -3.55 42.66
CA ASP A 134 -36.41 -4.27 43.11
C ASP A 134 -36.13 -5.13 44.36
N ARG A 135 -34.98 -5.81 44.40
CA ARG A 135 -34.55 -6.67 45.52
C ARG A 135 -34.12 -5.85 46.74
N ASP A 136 -33.39 -4.76 46.53
CA ASP A 136 -33.03 -3.79 47.57
C ASP A 136 -34.30 -3.22 48.24
N ALA A 137 -35.33 -2.91 47.44
CA ALA A 137 -36.61 -2.43 47.94
C ALA A 137 -37.43 -3.51 48.70
N ALA A 138 -37.19 -4.78 48.38
CA ALA A 138 -37.83 -5.93 49.03
C ALA A 138 -37.02 -6.49 50.21
N GLU A 139 -35.83 -5.95 50.50
CA GLU A 139 -34.87 -6.50 51.48
C GLU A 139 -34.49 -7.97 51.20
N GLU A 140 -34.46 -8.36 49.93
CA GLU A 140 -34.16 -9.73 49.50
C GLU A 140 -32.72 -9.84 48.98
N ASP A 141 -32.01 -10.90 49.36
CA ASP A 141 -30.67 -11.17 48.84
C ASP A 141 -30.69 -11.52 47.34
N LEU A 142 -29.66 -11.04 46.62
CA LEU A 142 -29.44 -11.39 45.21
C LEU A 142 -28.98 -12.84 45.09
N THR A 143 -29.57 -13.57 44.14
CA THR A 143 -29.21 -14.97 43.91
C THR A 143 -28.23 -15.12 42.74
N ARG A 144 -27.50 -16.24 42.70
CA ARG A 144 -26.63 -16.58 41.56
C ARG A 144 -27.37 -16.60 40.21
N ALA A 145 -28.65 -16.98 40.22
CA ALA A 145 -29.49 -17.01 39.04
C ALA A 145 -29.73 -15.60 38.44
N ASP A 146 -29.72 -14.56 39.27
CA ASP A 146 -29.84 -13.18 38.80
C ASP A 146 -28.63 -12.79 37.94
N PHE A 147 -27.43 -13.23 38.32
CA PHE A 147 -26.17 -12.95 37.61
C PHE A 147 -25.95 -13.78 36.34
N GLU A 148 -26.69 -14.88 36.17
CA GLU A 148 -26.47 -15.81 35.06
C GLU A 148 -26.64 -15.14 33.68
N ILE A 149 -27.63 -14.26 33.54
CA ILE A 149 -27.91 -13.54 32.29
C ILE A 149 -26.73 -12.63 31.90
N VAL A 150 -26.20 -11.88 32.87
CA VAL A 150 -25.06 -10.99 32.66
C VAL A 150 -23.81 -11.80 32.35
N HIS A 151 -23.56 -12.87 33.10
CA HIS A 151 -22.39 -13.72 32.91
C HIS A 151 -22.36 -14.39 31.54
N ASN A 152 -23.48 -14.99 31.10
CA ASN A 152 -23.58 -15.64 29.79
C ASN A 152 -23.38 -14.62 28.65
N THR A 153 -23.99 -13.44 28.77
CA THR A 153 -23.84 -12.37 27.77
C THR A 153 -22.40 -11.83 27.73
N ALA A 154 -21.77 -11.69 28.89
CA ALA A 154 -20.39 -11.25 29.03
C ALA A 154 -19.40 -12.22 28.38
N ASN A 155 -19.62 -13.53 28.47
CA ASN A 155 -18.74 -14.52 27.86
C ASN A 155 -18.78 -14.43 26.32
N ILE A 156 -19.98 -14.33 25.74
CA ILE A 156 -20.14 -14.10 24.28
C ILE A 156 -19.47 -12.79 23.85
N TRP A 157 -19.63 -11.73 24.65
CA TRP A 157 -19.01 -10.45 24.39
C TRP A 157 -17.47 -10.53 24.43
N LYS A 158 -16.89 -11.22 25.42
CA LYS A 158 -15.43 -11.43 25.56
C LYS A 158 -14.82 -12.22 24.40
N GLU A 159 -15.50 -13.29 23.96
CA GLU A 159 -15.08 -14.09 22.81
C GLU A 159 -15.04 -13.22 21.55
N THR A 160 -16.08 -12.42 21.33
CA THR A 160 -16.14 -11.48 20.20
C THR A 160 -15.07 -10.40 20.32
N PHE A 161 -14.83 -9.88 21.53
CA PHE A 161 -13.82 -8.86 21.78
C PHE A 161 -12.40 -9.35 21.45
N THR A 162 -12.07 -10.60 21.78
CA THR A 162 -10.77 -11.21 21.42
C THR A 162 -10.55 -11.22 19.90
N ALA A 163 -11.61 -11.47 19.12
CA ALA A 163 -11.54 -11.39 17.66
C ALA A 163 -11.30 -9.95 17.17
N VAL A 164 -11.89 -8.95 17.85
CA VAL A 164 -11.60 -7.54 17.58
C VAL A 164 -10.14 -7.22 17.88
N GLU A 165 -9.64 -7.58 19.05
CA GLU A 165 -8.25 -7.30 19.45
C GLU A 165 -7.25 -7.90 18.47
N SER A 166 -7.43 -9.17 18.10
CA SER A 166 -6.56 -9.86 17.14
C SER A 166 -6.58 -9.26 15.73
N SER A 167 -7.69 -8.62 15.32
CA SER A 167 -7.79 -7.94 14.02
C SER A 167 -6.85 -6.72 13.90
N PHE A 168 -6.41 -6.12 15.02
CA PHE A 168 -5.47 -5.00 15.00
C PHE A 168 -4.02 -5.41 14.77
N SER A 169 -3.64 -6.65 15.11
CA SER A 169 -2.25 -7.09 15.07
C SER A 169 -1.57 -6.91 13.70
N PRO A 170 -2.18 -7.32 12.56
CA PRO A 170 -1.57 -7.11 11.25
C PRO A 170 -1.35 -5.63 10.94
N ALA A 171 -2.32 -4.77 11.25
CA ALA A 171 -2.23 -3.34 10.97
C ALA A 171 -1.13 -2.67 11.82
N LEU A 172 -1.02 -3.02 13.10
CA LEU A 172 0.00 -2.48 13.99
C LEU A 172 1.42 -2.94 13.63
N MET A 173 1.56 -4.09 12.95
CA MET A 173 2.85 -4.62 12.51
C MET A 173 3.28 -4.11 11.12
N ILE A 174 2.33 -3.95 10.20
CA ILE A 174 2.62 -3.72 8.77
C ILE A 174 2.56 -2.22 8.40
N ILE A 175 1.76 -1.42 9.09
CA ILE A 175 1.61 0.01 8.76
C ILE A 175 2.85 0.79 9.21
N GLU A 176 3.67 1.16 8.23
CA GLU A 176 4.89 1.96 8.42
C GLU A 176 4.62 3.46 8.43
N GLU A 177 3.55 3.92 7.75
CA GLU A 177 3.24 5.35 7.65
C GLU A 177 2.80 5.91 9.00
N GLU A 178 3.55 6.90 9.49
CA GLU A 178 3.46 7.41 10.86
C GLU A 178 2.04 7.87 11.24
N LYS A 179 1.38 8.67 10.40
CA LYS A 179 0.08 9.26 10.75
C LYS A 179 -1.01 8.20 10.80
N THR A 180 -0.97 7.25 9.87
CA THR A 180 -1.88 6.11 9.84
C THR A 180 -1.62 5.19 11.03
N ARG A 181 -0.36 4.93 11.38
CA ARG A 181 -0.02 4.14 12.56
C ARG A 181 -0.54 4.78 13.86
N ILE A 182 -0.36 6.09 14.03
CA ILE A 182 -0.86 6.84 15.19
C ILE A 182 -2.39 6.75 15.32
N ILE A 183 -3.13 6.93 14.21
CA ILE A 183 -4.60 6.90 14.28
C ILE A 183 -5.13 5.48 14.55
N ILE A 184 -4.49 4.45 13.99
CA ILE A 184 -4.83 3.04 14.26
C ILE A 184 -4.51 2.66 15.71
N ALA A 185 -3.35 3.08 16.24
CA ALA A 185 -3.00 2.88 17.65
C ALA A 185 -3.98 3.61 18.58
N THR A 186 -4.42 4.82 18.22
CA THR A 186 -5.43 5.56 18.98
C THR A 186 -6.77 4.82 18.99
N LEU A 187 -7.20 4.27 17.85
CA LEU A 187 -8.40 3.43 17.77
C LEU A 187 -8.26 2.19 18.66
N TYR A 188 -7.11 1.50 18.60
CA TYR A 188 -6.83 0.33 19.43
C TYR A 188 -6.95 0.66 20.93
N GLN A 189 -6.33 1.76 21.38
CA GLN A 189 -6.42 2.20 22.78
C GLN A 189 -7.86 2.47 23.22
N ARG A 190 -8.73 3.00 22.34
CA ARG A 190 -10.16 3.17 22.65
C ARG A 190 -10.90 1.85 22.77
N VAL A 191 -10.58 0.88 21.92
CA VAL A 191 -11.14 -0.48 21.98
C VAL A 191 -10.72 -1.16 23.29
N ILE A 192 -9.44 -1.04 23.70
CA ILE A 192 -8.97 -1.53 25.00
C ILE A 192 -9.65 -0.79 26.16
N LYS A 193 -9.87 0.52 26.05
CA LYS A 193 -10.61 1.27 27.07
C LYS A 193 -12.06 0.77 27.22
N LEU A 194 -12.75 0.50 26.12
CA LEU A 194 -14.08 -0.13 26.13
C LEU A 194 -14.05 -1.47 26.87
N HIS A 195 -13.01 -2.29 26.63
CA HIS A 195 -12.83 -3.56 27.34
C HIS A 195 -12.65 -3.38 28.84
N MET A 196 -11.81 -2.45 29.25
CA MET A 196 -11.57 -2.17 30.65
C MET A 196 -12.84 -1.70 31.35
N ILE A 197 -13.63 -0.82 30.72
CA ILE A 197 -14.92 -0.37 31.27
C ILE A 197 -15.86 -1.58 31.43
N ALA A 198 -15.99 -2.43 30.41
CA ALA A 198 -16.84 -3.61 30.46
C ALA A 198 -16.38 -4.63 31.52
N ILE A 199 -15.08 -4.90 31.65
CA ILE A 199 -14.55 -5.80 32.69
C ILE A 199 -14.75 -5.22 34.08
N THR A 200 -14.47 -3.93 34.28
CA THR A 200 -14.66 -3.28 35.58
C THR A 200 -16.12 -3.34 36.00
N ALA A 201 -17.04 -3.06 35.07
CA ALA A 201 -18.48 -3.26 35.27
C ALA A 201 -18.83 -4.70 35.67
N LEU A 202 -18.19 -5.71 35.08
CA LEU A 202 -18.40 -7.12 35.47
C LEU A 202 -17.81 -7.45 36.85
N LYS A 203 -16.67 -6.86 37.22
CA LYS A 203 -16.02 -7.07 38.52
C LYS A 203 -16.75 -6.38 39.67
N GLY A 204 -17.43 -5.25 39.40
CA GLY A 204 -18.26 -4.54 40.37
C GLY A 204 -19.43 -5.39 40.89
N PHE A 205 -19.76 -6.50 40.23
CA PHE A 205 -20.64 -7.52 40.77
C PHE A 205 -19.81 -8.57 41.54
N PRO A 206 -20.05 -8.79 42.86
CA PRO A 206 -21.23 -8.47 43.66
C PRO A 206 -21.04 -7.30 44.68
N GLU A 207 -19.96 -6.54 44.57
CA GLU A 207 -19.60 -5.46 45.51
C GLU A 207 -20.41 -4.18 45.29
N TRP A 208 -21.75 -4.22 45.41
CA TRP A 208 -22.68 -3.09 45.62
C TRP A 208 -22.64 -1.91 44.61
N GLU A 209 -21.68 -1.88 43.69
CA GLU A 209 -21.41 -0.75 42.83
C GLU A 209 -22.19 -0.94 41.54
N ARG A 210 -23.24 -0.14 41.39
CA ARG A 210 -24.11 -0.15 40.22
C ARG A 210 -23.27 0.07 38.97
N CYS A 211 -23.35 -0.85 38.02
CA CYS A 211 -22.73 -0.66 36.71
C CYS A 211 -23.42 0.51 35.98
N ASP A 212 -22.68 1.45 35.40
CA ASP A 212 -23.23 2.44 34.46
C ASP A 212 -23.19 1.91 33.01
N PRO A 213 -24.27 1.28 32.50
CA PRO A 213 -24.29 0.80 31.11
C PRO A 213 -24.13 1.93 30.08
N LYS A 214 -24.39 3.19 30.46
CA LYS A 214 -24.19 4.35 29.57
C LYS A 214 -22.72 4.63 29.33
N GLU A 215 -21.81 4.23 30.22
CA GLU A 215 -20.38 4.40 29.99
C GLU A 215 -19.87 3.50 28.87
N ILE A 216 -20.30 2.23 28.86
CA ILE A 216 -20.01 1.25 27.79
C ILE A 216 -20.55 1.76 26.46
N GLN A 217 -21.81 2.22 26.43
CA GLN A 217 -22.43 2.78 25.22
C GLN A 217 -21.63 3.99 24.69
N ARG A 218 -21.31 4.95 25.56
CA ARG A 218 -20.56 6.17 25.20
C ARG A 218 -19.18 5.84 24.62
N GLU A 219 -18.45 4.88 25.19
CA GLU A 219 -17.14 4.51 24.65
C GLU A 219 -17.28 3.73 23.33
N TYR A 220 -18.29 2.88 23.17
CA TYR A 220 -18.56 2.21 21.90
C TYR A 220 -18.90 3.20 20.78
N GLU A 221 -19.69 4.23 21.06
CA GLU A 221 -19.97 5.33 20.12
C GLU A 221 -18.70 6.08 19.74
N ARG A 222 -17.78 6.34 20.69
CA ARG A 222 -16.48 6.97 20.41
C ARG A 222 -15.60 6.08 19.52
N VAL A 223 -15.60 4.76 19.71
CA VAL A 223 -14.92 3.81 18.82
C VAL A 223 -15.49 3.90 17.41
N ASN A 224 -16.81 3.92 17.26
CA ASN A 224 -17.46 4.05 15.94
C ASN A 224 -17.19 5.41 15.26
N ALA A 225 -17.15 6.49 16.04
CA ALA A 225 -16.84 7.84 15.53
C ALA A 225 -15.42 7.94 14.93
N MET A 226 -14.49 7.06 15.31
CA MET A 226 -13.14 7.00 14.75
C MET A 226 -13.09 6.46 13.32
N ARG A 227 -14.18 5.91 12.78
CA ARG A 227 -14.22 5.40 11.39
C ARG A 227 -13.84 6.47 10.37
N THR A 228 -14.45 7.64 10.47
CA THR A 228 -14.20 8.76 9.55
C THR A 228 -12.75 9.26 9.59
N PRO A 229 -12.15 9.60 10.75
CA PRO A 229 -10.77 10.05 10.80
C PRO A 229 -9.77 8.99 10.35
N VAL A 230 -9.99 7.71 10.66
CA VAL A 230 -9.13 6.62 10.16
C VAL A 230 -9.21 6.52 8.64
N VAL A 231 -10.42 6.44 8.06
CA VAL A 231 -10.60 6.35 6.60
C VAL A 231 -10.00 7.55 5.89
N ASN A 232 -10.21 8.76 6.40
CA ASN A 232 -9.64 9.98 5.81
C ASN A 232 -8.10 10.00 5.88
N THR A 233 -7.52 9.55 7.01
CA THR A 233 -6.06 9.47 7.17
C THR A 233 -5.47 8.47 6.18
N VAL A 234 -6.07 7.27 6.07
CA VAL A 234 -5.65 6.21 5.14
C VAL A 234 -5.74 6.68 3.70
N ARG A 235 -6.85 7.33 3.30
CA ARG A 235 -6.99 7.89 1.95
C ARG A 235 -5.90 8.91 1.66
N LYS A 236 -5.67 9.84 2.58
CA LYS A 236 -4.70 10.91 2.40
C LYS A 236 -3.25 10.41 2.35
N HIS A 237 -2.89 9.47 3.22
CA HIS A 237 -1.50 9.10 3.46
C HIS A 237 -1.07 7.78 2.82
N LEU A 238 -1.97 6.80 2.66
CA LEU A 238 -1.66 5.53 2.00
C LEU A 238 -2.13 5.48 0.55
N MET A 239 -3.22 6.19 0.21
CA MET A 239 -3.76 6.19 -1.16
C MET A 239 -3.40 7.46 -1.94
N GLU A 240 -2.87 8.50 -1.28
CA GLU A 240 -2.65 9.82 -1.88
C GLU A 240 -3.92 10.42 -2.52
N ILE A 241 -5.10 10.04 -2.00
CA ILE A 241 -6.40 10.55 -2.44
C ILE A 241 -6.89 11.58 -1.42
N PRO A 242 -7.44 12.74 -1.86
CA PRO A 242 -8.01 13.71 -0.95
C PRO A 242 -9.08 13.10 -0.02
N PRO A 243 -9.18 13.58 1.22
CA PRO A 243 -10.20 13.14 2.17
C PRO A 243 -11.61 13.45 1.64
N LEU A 244 -12.61 12.68 2.06
CA LEU A 244 -13.97 12.85 1.54
C LEU A 244 -14.56 14.23 1.86
N THR A 245 -14.15 14.83 2.98
CA THR A 245 -14.63 16.15 3.41
C THR A 245 -14.20 17.27 2.46
N SER A 246 -13.00 17.18 1.86
CA SER A 246 -12.54 18.20 0.90
C SER A 246 -13.24 18.10 -0.46
N LEU A 247 -13.82 16.94 -0.80
CA LEU A 247 -14.61 16.82 -2.03
C LEU A 247 -15.96 17.54 -1.92
N VAL A 248 -16.54 17.62 -0.72
CA VAL A 248 -17.83 18.32 -0.51
C VAL A 248 -17.69 19.84 -0.65
N GLU A 249 -16.52 20.40 -0.34
CA GLU A 249 -16.24 21.83 -0.57
C GLU A 249 -16.00 22.17 -2.05
N ASP A 250 -15.52 21.21 -2.85
CA ASP A 250 -15.27 21.38 -4.29
C ASP A 250 -16.49 21.04 -5.18
N PHE A 251 -17.54 20.39 -4.64
CA PHE A 251 -18.80 20.21 -5.37
C PHE A 251 -19.60 21.51 -5.30
N THR A 252 -19.48 22.33 -6.34
CA THR A 252 -20.39 23.46 -6.53
C THR A 252 -21.83 22.96 -6.69
N ASP A 253 -22.82 23.75 -6.27
CA ASP A 253 -24.25 23.42 -6.50
C ASP A 253 -24.53 23.10 -7.98
N GLU A 254 -23.74 23.66 -8.89
CA GLU A 254 -23.81 23.39 -10.33
C GLU A 254 -23.48 21.93 -10.68
N ASP A 255 -22.51 21.31 -10.01
CA ASP A 255 -22.10 19.91 -10.22
C ASP A 255 -23.13 18.93 -9.65
N LEU A 256 -23.75 19.27 -8.51
CA LEU A 256 -24.88 18.53 -7.95
C LEU A 256 -26.12 18.62 -8.86
N THR A 257 -26.35 19.78 -9.48
CA THR A 257 -27.46 19.99 -10.42
C THR A 257 -27.25 19.22 -11.73
N LYS A 258 -26.02 19.13 -12.23
CA LYS A 258 -25.68 18.31 -13.41
C LYS A 258 -25.82 16.80 -13.13
N ALA A 259 -25.38 16.34 -11.96
CA ALA A 259 -25.49 14.94 -11.57
C ALA A 259 -26.96 14.49 -11.41
N THR A 260 -27.80 15.32 -10.79
CA THR A 260 -29.25 15.06 -10.65
C THR A 260 -29.97 15.12 -11.98
N THR A 261 -29.61 16.05 -12.88
CA THR A 261 -30.15 16.12 -14.24
C THR A 261 -29.78 14.88 -15.06
N TYR A 262 -28.55 14.39 -14.94
CA TYR A 262 -28.12 13.14 -15.58
C TYR A 262 -28.84 11.90 -15.05
N ALA A 263 -29.07 11.83 -13.73
CA ALA A 263 -29.83 10.75 -13.11
C ALA A 263 -31.31 10.76 -13.55
N ALA A 264 -31.94 11.94 -13.60
CA ALA A 264 -33.32 12.11 -14.05
C ALA A 264 -33.50 11.73 -15.53
N LYS A 265 -32.54 12.11 -16.39
CA LYS A 265 -32.56 11.77 -17.82
C LYS A 265 -32.39 10.27 -18.08
N ARG A 266 -31.77 9.54 -17.15
CA ARG A 266 -31.57 8.08 -17.22
C ARG A 266 -32.72 7.29 -16.59
N ALA A 267 -33.49 7.91 -15.71
CA ALA A 267 -34.64 7.32 -15.03
C ALA A 267 -35.97 7.55 -15.77
N SER A 268 -36.00 8.37 -16.83
CA SER A 268 -37.17 8.51 -17.68
C SER A 268 -37.21 7.36 -18.70
N PRO A 269 -38.14 6.41 -18.58
CA PRO A 269 -38.29 5.36 -19.58
C PRO A 269 -38.88 5.98 -20.85
N VAL A 270 -38.34 5.60 -22.00
CA VAL A 270 -39.03 5.71 -23.29
C VAL A 270 -40.14 4.66 -23.30
#